data_AF-A0A967TI60-F1
#
_entry.id   AF-A0A967TI60-F1
#
_cell.length_a   1.000
_cell.length_b   1.000
_cell.length_c   1.000
_cell.angle_alpha   90.00
_cell.angle_beta   90.00
_cell.angle_gamma   90.00
#
_symmetry.space_group_name_H-M   'P 1'
#
loop_
_entity.id
_entity.type
_entity.pdbx_description
1 polymer ?
#
loop_
_entity_poly.entity_id
_entity_poly.type
_entity_poly.pdbx_seq_one_letter_code
_entity_poly.pdbx_strand_id
1 'polypeptide(L)' 'MIVDASALLAVVFQEPGFEEILERMTEGPPVAAGAPTLAETGIVLHARLGAEAPGLLERILDELGIL' A
#
# COMPACT_ATOMS: atom_id res chain seq x y z
N MET A 1 -0.50 -8.42 -9.91
CA MET A 1 0.95 -8.14 -9.77
C MET A 1 1.38 -8.36 -8.33
N ILE A 2 2.65 -8.65 -8.06
CA ILE A 2 3.19 -8.60 -6.69
C ILE A 2 3.71 -7.19 -6.43
N VAL A 3 3.35 -6.60 -5.30
CA VAL A 3 3.73 -5.23 -4.94
C VAL A 3 4.70 -5.21 -3.77
N ASP A 4 5.58 -4.22 -3.80
CA ASP A 4 6.53 -3.94 -2.73
C ASP A 4 5.98 -2.86 -1.77
N ALA A 5 6.57 -2.75 -0.58
CA ALA A 5 6.16 -1.79 0.44
C ALA A 5 6.28 -0.36 -0.08
N SER A 6 7.32 -0.06 -0.85
CA SER A 6 7.54 1.24 -1.46
C SER A 6 6.39 1.67 -2.39
N ALA A 7 5.84 0.76 -3.18
CA ALA A 7 4.70 1.05 -4.07
C ALA A 7 3.42 1.37 -3.29
N LEU A 8 3.16 0.62 -2.22
CA LEU A 8 2.02 0.89 -1.34
C LEU A 8 2.18 2.26 -0.65
N LEU A 9 3.35 2.54 -0.11
CA LEU A 9 3.64 3.81 0.56
C LEU A 9 3.57 4.99 -0.41
N ALA A 10 4.02 4.82 -1.66
CA ALA A 10 3.91 5.84 -2.69
C ALA A 10 2.46 6.23 -2.98
N VAL A 11 1.55 5.24 -3.06
CA VAL A 11 0.10 5.49 -3.23
C VAL A 11 -0.48 6.19 -2.00
N VAL A 12 -0.16 5.73 -0.79
CA VAL A 12 -0.69 6.31 0.46
C VAL A 12 -0.24 7.75 0.66
N PHE A 13 1.04 8.04 0.42
CA PHE A 13 1.62 9.36 0.62
C PHE A 13 1.56 10.25 -0.62
N GLN A 14 0.94 9.78 -1.71
CA GLN A 14 0.85 10.49 -2.98
C GLN A 14 2.22 10.98 -3.45
N GLU A 15 3.22 10.10 -3.39
CA GLU A 15 4.57 10.40 -3.85
C GLU A 15 4.57 10.65 -5.37
N PRO A 16 5.49 11.46 -5.92
CA PRO A 16 5.48 11.77 -7.36
C PRO A 16 5.44 10.50 -8.24
N GLY A 17 4.42 10.39 -9.09
CA GLY A 17 4.21 9.25 -9.99
C GLY A 17 3.34 8.13 -9.40
N PHE A 18 2.72 8.34 -8.24
CA PHE A 18 1.81 7.36 -7.64
C PHE A 18 0.59 7.05 -8.52
N GLU A 19 0.17 7.96 -9.39
CA GLU A 19 -1.00 7.80 -10.25
C GLU A 19 -0.83 6.62 -11.21
N GLU A 20 0.36 6.47 -11.81
CA GLU A 20 0.66 5.33 -12.69
C GLU A 20 0.70 4.01 -11.91
N ILE A 21 1.20 4.05 -10.67
CA ILE A 21 1.22 2.88 -9.78
C ILE A 21 -0.21 2.46 -9.44
N LEU A 22 -1.06 3.44 -9.09
CA LEU A 22 -2.45 3.23 -8.74
C LEU A 22 -3.23 2.68 -9.94
N GLU A 23 -3.09 3.27 -11.13
CA GLU A 23 -3.70 2.79 -12.38
C GLU A 23 -3.34 1.32 -12.65
N ARG A 24 -2.05 0.96 -12.50
CA ARG A 24 -1.59 -0.42 -12.68
C ARG A 24 -2.14 -1.38 -11.62
N MET A 25 -2.37 -0.91 -10.40
CA MET A 25 -2.98 -1.70 -9.32
C MET A 25 -4.49 -1.92 -9.56
N THR A 26 -5.21 -0.93 -10.08
CA THR A 26 -6.67 -0.98 -10.24
C THR A 26 -7.13 -1.55 -11.58
N GLU A 27 -6.38 -1.34 -12.66
CA GLU A 27 -6.73 -1.80 -14.01
C GLU A 27 -5.96 -3.07 -14.43
N GLY A 28 -4.91 -3.42 -13.69
CA GLY A 28 -4.02 -4.54 -14.00
C GLY A 28 -4.46 -5.90 -13.43
N PRO A 29 -3.58 -6.92 -13.52
CA PRO A 29 -3.82 -8.23 -12.93
C PRO A 29 -3.90 -8.17 -11.39
N PRO A 30 -4.62 -9.10 -10.74
CA PRO A 30 -4.86 -9.10 -9.29
C PRO A 30 -3.60 -8.81 -8.46
N VAL A 31 -3.70 -7.86 -7.53
CA VAL A 31 -2.59 -7.40 -6.70
C VAL A 31 -2.42 -8.33 -5.49
N ALA A 32 -1.19 -8.64 -5.13
CA ALA A 32 -0.88 -9.39 -3.91
C ALA A 32 0.42 -8.87 -3.27
N ALA A 33 0.56 -9.05 -1.96
CA ALA A 33 1.73 -8.66 -1.21
C ALA A 33 2.17 -9.76 -0.24
N GLY A 34 3.47 -9.93 -0.07
CA GLY A 34 3.97 -10.86 0.94
C GLY A 34 3.68 -10.35 2.36
N ALA A 35 3.41 -11.25 3.31
CA ALA A 35 3.26 -10.88 4.71
C ALA A 35 4.45 -10.03 5.26
N PRO A 36 5.72 -10.27 4.89
CA PRO A 36 6.83 -9.40 5.28
C PRO A 36 6.70 -7.97 4.73
N THR A 37 6.23 -7.82 3.49
CA THR A 37 5.97 -6.52 2.86
C THR A 37 4.88 -5.75 3.59
N LEU A 38 3.79 -6.43 3.95
CA LEU A 38 2.71 -5.83 4.74
C LEU A 38 3.18 -5.37 6.12
N ALA A 39 4.03 -6.17 6.78
CA ALA A 39 4.64 -5.80 8.05
C ALA A 39 5.53 -4.56 7.92
N GLU A 40 6.36 -4.48 6.87
CA GLU A 40 7.19 -3.31 6.59
C GLU A 40 6.34 -2.05 6.32
N THR A 41 5.32 -2.15 5.47
CA THR A 41 4.38 -1.06 5.21
C THR A 41 3.73 -0.58 6.51
N GLY A 42 3.24 -1.49 7.35
CA GLY A 42 2.65 -1.15 8.65
C GLY A 42 3.61 -0.42 9.58
N ILE A 43 4.88 -0.85 9.66
CA ILE A 43 5.91 -0.18 10.45
C ILE A 43 6.13 1.25 9.95
N VAL A 44 6.25 1.46 8.63
CA VAL A 44 6.48 2.79 8.06
C VAL A 44 5.26 3.70 8.24
N LEU A 45 4.04 3.20 8.04
CA LEU A 45 2.81 3.94 8.29
C LEU A 45 2.73 4.39 9.75
N HIS A 46 3.01 3.49 10.70
CA HIS A 46 3.04 3.83 12.12
C HIS A 46 4.10 4.88 12.44
N ALA A 47 5.31 4.74 11.89
CA ALA A 47 6.38 5.71 12.11
C ALA A 47 6.07 7.11 11.55
N ARG A 48 5.34 7.21 10.43
CA ARG A 48 5.02 8.50 9.79
C ARG A 48 3.74 9.15 10.31
N LEU A 49 2.71 8.36 10.66
CA LEU A 49 1.37 8.85 10.99
C LEU A 49 1.01 8.71 12.48
N GLY A 50 1.80 7.96 13.25
CA GLY A 50 1.60 7.80 14.69
C GLY A 50 0.20 7.29 15.04
N ALA A 51 -0.58 8.11 15.75
CA ALA A 51 -1.90 7.75 16.23
C ALA A 51 -2.96 7.58 15.12
N GLU A 52 -2.70 8.09 13.91
CA GLU A 52 -3.60 7.96 12.76
C GLU A 52 -3.32 6.70 11.92
N ALA A 53 -2.24 5.98 12.21
CA ALA A 53 -1.85 4.78 11.45
C ALA A 53 -2.78 3.56 11.63
N PRO A 54 -3.36 3.27 12.81
CA PRO A 54 -4.20 2.09 12.99
C PRO A 54 -5.40 2.09 12.03
N GLY A 55 -5.74 0.95 11.43
CA GLY A 55 -6.83 0.87 10.46
C GLY A 55 -6.42 1.18 9.02
N LEU A 56 -5.37 1.97 8.80
CA LEU A 56 -5.05 2.47 7.46
C LEU A 56 -4.58 1.34 6.53
N LEU A 57 -3.68 0.47 7.00
CA LEU A 57 -3.20 -0.65 6.20
C LEU A 57 -4.36 -1.57 5.79
N GLU A 58 -5.23 -1.96 6.74
CA GLU A 58 -6.39 -2.81 6.46
C GLU A 58 -7.31 -2.19 5.41
N ARG A 59 -7.59 -0.88 5.53
CA ARG A 59 -8.40 -0.16 4.54
C ARG A 59 -7.79 -0.15 3.15
N ILE A 60 -6.47 0.05 3.04
CA ILE A 60 -5.77 0.03 1.75
C ILE A 60 -5.85 -1.35 1.11
N LEU A 61 -5.65 -2.42 1.90
CA LEU A 61 -5.74 -3.79 1.39
C LEU A 61 -7.15 -4.10 0.87
N ASP A 62 -8.18 -3.66 1.61
CA ASP A 62 -9.57 -3.82 1.21
C ASP A 62 -9.91 -3.00 -0.05
N GLU A 63 -9.52 -1.72 -0.09
CA GLU A 63 -9.83 -0.80 -1.20
C GLU A 63 -9.13 -1.21 -2.51
N LEU A 64 -7.90 -1.75 -2.42
CA LEU A 64 -7.13 -2.18 -3.58
C LEU A 64 -7.26 -3.68 -3.88
N GLY A 65 -8.05 -4.42 -3.09
CA GLY A 65 -8.26 -5.86 -3.27
C GLY A 65 -6.98 -6.69 -3.20
N ILE A 66 -6.07 -6.34 -2.29
CA ILE A 66 -4.76 -6.97 -2.16
C ILE A 66 -4.88 -8.27 -1.38
N LEU A 67 -4.42 -9.36 -2.00
CA LEU A 67 -4.37 -10.71 -1.42
C LEU A 67 -3.03 -11.01 -0.73
#